data_AF-A0A1V5KE07-F1
#
_entry.id   AF-A0A1V5KE07-F1
#
_cell.length_a   1.000
_cell.length_b   1.000
_cell.length_c   1.000
_cell.angle_alpha   90.00
_cell.angle_beta   90.00
_cell.angle_gamma   90.00
#
_symmetry.space_group_name_H-M   'P 1'
#
loop_
_entity.id
_entity.type
_entity.pdbx_description
1 polymer ?
#
loop_
_entity_poly.entity_id
_entity_poly.type
_entity_poly.pdbx_seq_one_letter_code
_entity_poly.pdbx_strand_id
1 'polypeptide(L)'
;MLKTALEYEPNYASARHNLALIYRAKGKPEDALKELNQVEFTLNSVIPRTDYETELLNFPDIHVLYFNKALILNQLGKKDEACDYLKEAVHLNNNPEFIKKVPLICGKAR
;
A
#
# COMPACT_ATOMS: atom_id res chain seq x y z
N MET A 1 10.06 7.65 -15.85
CA MET A 1 10.31 8.37 -14.58
C MET A 1 10.27 7.41 -13.39
N LEU A 2 9.13 6.91 -12.90
CA LEU A 2 9.13 6.03 -11.71
C LEU A 2 9.87 4.70 -11.89
N LYS A 3 9.68 4.01 -13.02
CA LYS A 3 10.42 2.76 -13.31
C LYS A 3 11.92 2.99 -13.34
N THR A 4 12.36 4.05 -14.03
CA THR A 4 13.76 4.49 -14.06
C THR A 4 14.29 4.80 -12.66
N ALA A 5 13.51 5.49 -11.82
CA ALA A 5 13.91 5.76 -10.43
C ALA A 5 14.13 4.46 -9.64
N LEU A 6 13.30 3.44 -9.87
CA LEU A 6 13.42 2.12 -9.22
C LEU A 6 14.54 1.24 -9.79
N GLU A 7 15.07 1.55 -10.98
CA GLU A 7 16.27 0.92 -11.51
C GLU A 7 17.52 1.38 -10.75
N TYR A 8 17.56 2.66 -10.35
CA TYR A 8 18.66 3.23 -9.54
C TYR A 8 18.47 2.98 -8.05
N GLU A 9 17.24 3.16 -7.54
CA GLU A 9 16.89 3.01 -6.12
C GLU A 9 15.73 2.02 -5.93
N PRO A 10 16.00 0.71 -5.90
CA PRO A 10 14.95 -0.32 -5.81
C PRO A 10 14.11 -0.21 -4.54
N ASN A 11 14.67 0.36 -3.46
CA ASN A 11 14.00 0.50 -2.18
C ASN A 11 13.26 1.83 -2.01
N TYR A 12 13.15 2.64 -3.07
CA TYR A 12 12.44 3.92 -2.97
C TYR A 12 10.93 3.71 -2.80
N ALA A 13 10.50 3.64 -1.54
CA ALA A 13 9.18 3.17 -1.14
C ALA A 13 8.06 4.03 -1.76
N SER A 14 8.22 5.35 -1.73
CA SER A 14 7.27 6.30 -2.29
C SER A 14 7.13 6.18 -3.81
N ALA A 15 8.23 5.98 -4.55
CA ALA A 15 8.17 5.76 -5.99
C ALA A 15 7.46 4.45 -6.35
N ARG A 16 7.70 3.40 -5.56
CA ARG A 16 7.09 2.09 -5.79
C ARG A 16 5.59 2.07 -5.49
N HIS A 17 5.14 2.71 -4.42
CA HIS A 17 3.71 2.89 -4.15
C HIS A 17 3.02 3.72 -5.22
N ASN A 18 3.64 4.82 -5.66
CA ASN A 18 3.11 5.61 -6.77
C ASN A 18 3.00 4.79 -8.06
N LEU A 19 3.96 3.90 -8.32
CA LEU A 19 3.86 2.95 -9.44
C LEU A 19 2.68 1.99 -9.27
N ALA A 20 2.40 1.50 -8.06
CA ALA A 20 1.22 0.69 -7.78
C ALA A 20 -0.08 1.44 -8.08
N LEU A 21 -0.19 2.71 -7.68
CA LEU A 21 -1.37 3.54 -7.97
C LEU A 21 -1.58 3.72 -9.48
N ILE A 22 -0.50 3.88 -10.25
CA ILE A 22 -0.55 3.95 -11.71
C ILE A 22 -1.00 2.61 -12.31
N TYR A 23 -0.49 1.48 -11.82
CA TYR A 23 -0.93 0.17 -12.29
C TYR A 23 -2.41 -0.06 -12.00
N ARG A 24 -2.87 0.31 -10.80
CA ARG A 24 -4.30 0.26 -10.43
C ARG A 24 -5.15 1.09 -11.39
N ALA A 25 -4.74 2.33 -11.66
CA ALA A 25 -5.45 3.23 -12.58
C ALA A 25 -5.48 2.71 -14.02
N LYS A 26 -4.49 1.91 -14.42
CA LYS A 26 -4.43 1.25 -15.73
C LYS A 26 -5.22 -0.06 -15.80
N GLY A 27 -5.98 -0.41 -14.76
CA GLY A 27 -6.72 -1.67 -14.71
C GLY A 27 -5.82 -2.89 -14.55
N LYS A 28 -4.63 -2.73 -13.93
CA LYS A 28 -3.68 -3.80 -13.64
C LYS A 28 -3.52 -4.01 -12.13
N PRO A 29 -4.57 -4.46 -11.43
CA PRO A 29 -4.56 -4.56 -9.97
C PRO A 29 -3.56 -5.61 -9.44
N GLU A 30 -3.23 -6.65 -10.22
CA GLU A 30 -2.22 -7.65 -9.84
C GLU A 30 -0.81 -7.04 -9.79
N ASP A 31 -0.45 -6.27 -10.81
CA ASP A 31 0.82 -5.53 -10.84
C ASP A 31 0.88 -4.52 -9.69
N ALA A 32 -0.25 -3.84 -9.43
CA ALA A 32 -0.35 -2.90 -8.31
C ALA A 32 -0.11 -3.58 -6.95
N LEU A 33 -0.73 -4.75 -6.72
CA LEU A 33 -0.56 -5.52 -5.50
C LEU A 33 0.89 -5.97 -5.31
N LYS A 34 1.55 -6.40 -6.40
CA LYS A 34 2.96 -6.80 -6.36
C LYS A 34 3.86 -5.65 -5.89
N GLU A 35 3.66 -4.44 -6.41
CA GLU A 35 4.44 -3.28 -6.00
C GLU A 35 4.20 -2.92 -4.52
N LEU A 36 2.94 -2.97 -4.04
CA LEU A 36 2.64 -2.69 -2.63
C LEU A 36 3.19 -3.73 -1.67
N ASN A 37 3.18 -5.01 -2.04
CA ASN A 37 3.79 -6.08 -1.24
C ASN A 37 5.30 -5.86 -1.09
N GLN A 38 5.97 -5.36 -2.14
CA GLN A 38 7.39 -5.05 -2.05
C GLN A 38 7.65 -3.83 -1.16
N VAL A 39 6.79 -2.80 -1.18
CA VAL A 39 6.89 -1.67 -0.24
C VAL A 39 6.77 -2.17 1.19
N GLU A 40 5.71 -2.93 1.50
CA GLU A 40 5.47 -3.50 2.84
C GLU A 40 6.64 -4.37 3.31
N PHE A 41 7.14 -5.26 2.45
CA PHE A 41 8.32 -6.07 2.75
C PHE A 41 9.55 -5.22 3.05
N THR A 42 9.79 -4.18 2.25
CA THR A 42 10.95 -3.29 2.41
C THR A 42 10.87 -2.56 3.75
N LEU A 43 9.72 -1.99 4.09
CA LEU A 43 9.52 -1.27 5.37
C LEU A 43 9.66 -2.19 6.59
N ASN A 44 9.25 -3.46 6.47
CA ASN A 44 9.33 -4.42 7.58
C ASN A 44 10.71 -5.09 7.72
N SER A 45 11.50 -5.15 6.64
CA SER A 45 12.71 -5.98 6.59
C SER A 45 14.00 -5.19 6.42
N VAL A 46 13.93 -3.95 5.95
CA VAL A 46 15.11 -3.11 5.70
C VAL A 46 15.34 -2.17 6.86
N ILE A 47 16.50 -2.30 7.49
CA ILE A 47 16.99 -1.37 8.50
C ILE A 47 17.87 -0.33 7.79
N PRO A 48 17.48 0.95 7.74
CA PRO A 48 18.33 1.99 7.15
C PRO A 48 19.60 2.15 8.00
N ARG A 49 20.75 2.29 7.33
CA ARG A 49 22.06 2.51 7.96
C ARG A 49 22.56 3.94 7.78
N THR A 50 21.90 4.72 6.94
CA THR A 50 22.23 6.12 6.63
C THR A 50 20.98 6.98 6.61
N ASP A 51 21.15 8.29 6.76
CA ASP A 51 20.06 9.26 6.62
C ASP A 51 19.47 9.24 5.20
N TYR A 52 20.30 8.95 4.20
CA TYR A 52 19.85 8.77 2.82
C TYR A 52 18.91 7.57 2.66
N GLU A 53 19.27 6.41 3.20
CA GLU A 53 18.40 5.23 3.19
C GLU A 53 17.13 5.47 4.00
N THR A 54 17.20 6.25 5.08
CA THR A 54 16.01 6.66 5.85
C THR A 54 15.05 7.46 4.96
N GLU A 55 15.55 8.42 4.18
CA GLU A 55 14.72 9.23 3.27
C GLU A 55 14.10 8.38 2.15
N LEU A 56 14.80 7.37 1.63
CA LEU A 56 14.24 6.44 0.65
C LEU A 56 13.12 5.56 1.21
N LEU A 57 13.15 5.30 2.51
CA LEU A 57 12.10 4.60 3.26
C LEU A 57 11.05 5.55 3.85
N ASN A 58 11.29 6.87 3.79
CA ASN A 58 10.36 7.89 4.25
C ASN A 58 9.15 7.89 3.30
N PHE A 59 8.11 7.21 3.77
CA PHE A 59 6.97 6.74 3.01
C PHE A 59 5.70 7.34 3.63
N PRO A 60 4.66 7.69 2.85
CA PRO A 60 3.37 8.08 3.44
C PRO A 60 2.93 7.00 4.43
N ASP A 61 2.72 7.38 5.69
CA ASP A 61 2.45 6.48 6.82
C ASP A 61 1.83 5.12 6.46
N ILE A 62 2.31 4.05 7.10
CA ILE A 62 1.93 2.65 6.83
C ILE A 62 0.40 2.41 6.69
N HIS A 63 -0.45 3.19 7.36
CA HIS A 63 -1.91 3.13 7.21
C HIS A 63 -2.41 3.49 5.80
N VAL A 64 -1.72 4.39 5.08
CA VAL A 64 -2.01 4.75 3.67
C VAL A 64 -1.64 3.60 2.73
N LEU A 65 -0.56 2.87 3.00
CA LEU A 65 -0.20 1.65 2.27
C LEU A 65 -1.30 0.61 2.43
N TYR A 66 -1.67 0.31 3.67
CA TYR A 66 -2.69 -0.70 4.00
C TYR A 66 -4.04 -0.34 3.40
N PHE A 67 -4.46 0.92 3.47
CA PHE A 67 -5.67 1.37 2.83
C PHE A 67 -5.66 1.14 1.32
N ASN A 68 -4.57 1.53 0.62
CA ASN A 68 -4.48 1.33 -0.83
C ASN A 68 -4.41 -0.14 -1.22
N LYS A 69 -3.73 -0.97 -0.43
CA LYS A 69 -3.67 -2.42 -0.60
C LYS A 69 -5.05 -3.04 -0.44
N ALA A 70 -5.83 -2.63 0.57
CA ALA A 70 -7.22 -3.05 0.73
C ALA A 70 -8.08 -2.73 -0.50
N LEU A 71 -7.95 -1.53 -1.07
CA LEU A 71 -8.69 -1.16 -2.28
C LEU A 71 -8.33 -2.05 -3.48
N ILE A 72 -7.05 -2.36 -3.66
CA ILE A 72 -6.57 -3.23 -4.75
C ILE A 72 -7.03 -4.68 -4.54
N LEU A 73 -6.91 -5.21 -3.32
CA LEU A 73 -7.40 -6.55 -2.97
C LEU A 73 -8.91 -6.67 -3.23
N ASN A 74 -9.68 -5.64 -2.89
CA ASN A 74 -11.11 -5.60 -3.19
C ASN A 74 -11.40 -5.59 -4.71
N GLN A 75 -10.60 -4.89 -5.52
CA GLN A 75 -10.70 -4.94 -6.99
C GLN A 75 -10.39 -6.34 -7.55
N LEU A 76 -9.50 -7.09 -6.89
CA LEU A 76 -9.18 -8.48 -7.22
C LEU A 76 -10.22 -9.48 -6.71
N GLY A 77 -11.27 -9.04 -6.02
CA GLY A 77 -12.27 -9.91 -5.41
C GLY A 77 -11.83 -10.59 -4.11
N LYS A 78 -10.63 -10.29 -3.60
CA LYS A 78 -10.05 -10.82 -2.36
C LYS A 78 -10.60 -10.09 -1.14
N LYS A 79 -11.90 -10.22 -0.90
CA LYS A 79 -12.64 -9.41 0.09
C LYS A 79 -12.18 -9.60 1.53
N ASP A 80 -11.83 -10.81 1.94
CA ASP A 80 -11.38 -11.09 3.30
C ASP A 80 -10.05 -10.38 3.59
N GLU A 81 -9.04 -10.61 2.74
CA GLU A 81 -7.75 -9.91 2.83
C GLU A 81 -7.92 -8.39 2.77
N ALA A 82 -8.81 -7.90 1.89
CA ALA A 82 -9.09 -6.48 1.78
C ALA A 82 -9.69 -5.90 3.07
N CYS A 83 -10.58 -6.64 3.73
CA CYS A 83 -11.18 -6.22 4.97
C CYS A 83 -10.15 -6.16 6.11
N ASP A 84 -9.26 -7.14 6.19
CA ASP A 84 -8.21 -7.19 7.22
C ASP A 84 -7.28 -5.98 7.10
N TYR A 85 -6.73 -5.75 5.91
CA TYR A 85 -5.87 -4.57 5.67
C TYR A 85 -6.59 -3.24 5.92
N LEU A 86 -7.88 -3.15 5.61
CA LEU A 86 -8.65 -1.94 5.87
C LEU A 86 -8.86 -1.69 7.36
N LYS A 87 -9.13 -2.74 8.15
CA LYS A 87 -9.25 -2.63 9.61
C LYS A 87 -7.94 -2.20 10.24
N GLU A 88 -6.81 -2.76 9.80
CA GLU A 88 -5.49 -2.33 10.26
C GLU A 88 -5.22 -0.87 9.92
N ALA A 89 -5.55 -0.43 8.70
CA ALA A 89 -5.42 0.98 8.33
C ALA A 89 -6.23 1.92 9.23
N VAL A 90 -7.48 1.55 9.55
CA VAL A 90 -8.35 2.30 10.47
C VAL A 90 -7.80 2.29 11.90
N HIS A 91 -7.28 1.14 12.36
CA HIS A 91 -6.72 1.01 13.70
C HIS A 91 -5.51 1.93 13.90
N LEU A 92 -4.62 1.99 12.90
CA LEU A 92 -3.42 2.83 12.93
C LEU A 92 -3.76 4.31 12.75
N ASN A 93 -4.80 4.62 11.99
CA ASN A 93 -5.27 5.97 11.80
C ASN A 93 -6.78 5.98 11.56
N ASN A 94 -7.52 6.61 12.48
CA ASN A 94 -8.99 6.74 12.43
C ASN A 94 -9.47 7.74 11.35
N ASN A 95 -8.88 7.70 10.16
CA ASN A 95 -9.27 8.53 9.04
C ASN A 95 -10.75 8.26 8.67
N PRO A 96 -11.61 9.29 8.65
CA PRO A 96 -13.02 9.12 8.30
C PRO A 96 -13.26 8.48 6.93
N GLU A 97 -12.37 8.72 5.95
CA GLU A 97 -12.46 8.10 4.63
C GLU A 97 -12.22 6.60 4.67
N PHE A 98 -11.33 6.12 5.55
CA PHE A 98 -11.07 4.69 5.70
C PHE A 98 -12.26 4.00 6.37
N ILE A 99 -12.78 4.59 7.44
CA ILE A 99 -13.93 4.08 8.21
C ILE A 99 -15.16 3.93 7.29
N LYS A 100 -15.44 4.91 6.43
CA LYS A 100 -16.54 4.84 5.46
C LYS A 100 -16.44 3.65 4.49
N LYS A 101 -15.22 3.16 4.20
CA LYS A 101 -15.02 2.00 3.32
C LYS A 101 -15.25 0.67 4.01
N VAL A 102 -15.18 0.60 5.34
CA VAL A 102 -15.33 -0.64 6.12
C VAL A 102 -16.62 -1.39 5.76
N PRO A 103 -17.83 -0.81 5.87
CA PRO A 103 -19.06 -1.54 5.54
C PRO A 103 -19.16 -1.91 4.05
N LEU A 104 -18.44 -1.22 3.16
CA LEU A 104 -18.46 -1.49 1.72
C LEU A 104 -17.57 -2.67 1.34
N ILE A 105 -16.43 -2.84 2.02
CA ILE A 105 -15.43 -3.87 1.72
C ILE A 105 -15.62 -5.10 2.61
N CYS A 106 -15.80 -4.91 3.91
CA CYS A 106 -16.01 -5.98 4.88
C CYS A 106 -17.45 -6.54 4.89
N GLY A 107 -18.40 -5.82 4.28
CA GLY A 107 -19.82 -6.09 4.44
C GLY A 107 -20.33 -5.70 5.83
N LYS A 108 -21.59 -6.04 6.12
CA LYS A 108 -22.14 -5.88 7.47
C LYS A 108 -21.58 -6.99 8.35
N ALA A 109 -21.11 -6.65 9.56
CA ALA A 109 -20.88 -7.64 10.60
C ALA A 109 -22.15 -8.48 10.72
N ARG A 110 -22.01 -9.81 10.57
CA ARG A 110 -23.11 -10.75 10.81
C ARG A 110 -23.50 -10.74 12.28
#